data_AF-A0A2S8F450-F1
#
_entry.id   AF-A0A2S8F450-F1
#
_cell.length_a   1.000
_cell.length_b   1.000
_cell.length_c   1.000
_cell.angle_alpha   90.00
_cell.angle_beta   90.00
_cell.angle_gamma   90.00
#
_symmetry.space_group_name_H-M   'P 1'
#
loop_
_entity.id
_entity.type
_entity.pdbx_description
1 polymer ?
#
loop_
_entity_poly.entity_id
_entity_poly.type
_entity_poly.pdbx_seq_one_letter_code
_entity_poly.pdbx_strand_id
1 'polypeptide(L)'
;MDVGRKTECPDCHHRFTIEKAEIKLDIPDPIVPEDEYGLKDVTHDHDEARKKIGQEIMSQAEKELKEQAERKDLNKRTQGAFEERTPRNYQDADIEEEKKPREQLTPIDYNPREELVDYPLTFSPNEIKRDFLLFADVGLLMRWVFLSIFASITVYFAANAIYYGMLPLPSQTFITYMYSLAGSAMSVIIGAGTIAFLGSYFLFLVMSISSGLDEWDWPELGIFDRMMEALFLVFALMFSLIPFGIMVTIDQWSAVPLLAITVLGFPIIYLSMLDQGSVLTPWSSIILASLYKLPGKWLLFYVATSVLIAAILTAGAAIFFFAGIERLAYIALPGGVMLVGGTLIYALWLGRLSWEIAVRTSADREEE
;
A
#
# COMPACT_ATOMS: atom_id res chain seq x y z
N MET A 1 -19.57 3.17 -26.26
CA MET A 1 -20.93 2.60 -26.18
C MET A 1 -21.76 3.19 -27.31
N ASP A 2 -21.98 2.42 -28.38
CA ASP A 2 -22.75 2.85 -29.57
C ASP A 2 -24.27 2.77 -29.36
N VAL A 3 -24.72 3.14 -28.17
CA VAL A 3 -26.15 3.14 -27.81
C VAL A 3 -26.82 4.29 -28.54
N GLY A 4 -27.82 3.98 -29.39
CA GLY A 4 -28.52 4.95 -30.23
C GLY A 4 -27.90 5.20 -31.61
N ARG A 5 -26.80 4.54 -31.98
CA ARG A 5 -26.27 4.57 -33.35
C ARG A 5 -26.86 3.42 -34.19
N LYS A 6 -27.13 3.70 -35.46
CA LYS A 6 -27.53 2.68 -36.43
C LYS A 6 -26.27 1.93 -36.86
N THR A 7 -26.13 0.69 -36.39
CA THR A 7 -25.02 -0.18 -36.74
C THR A 7 -25.46 -1.14 -37.83
N GLU A 8 -24.59 -1.37 -38.80
CA GLU A 8 -24.84 -2.27 -39.92
C GLU A 8 -24.12 -3.60 -39.64
N CYS A 9 -24.85 -4.72 -39.72
CA CYS A 9 -24.24 -6.03 -39.56
C CYS A 9 -23.26 -6.29 -40.72
N PRO A 10 -21.99 -6.64 -40.47
CA PRO A 10 -21.00 -6.82 -41.53
C PRO A 10 -21.29 -8.01 -42.45
N ASP A 11 -22.03 -9.02 -41.98
CA ASP A 11 -22.27 -10.25 -42.75
C ASP A 11 -23.52 -10.16 -43.64
N CYS A 12 -24.57 -9.45 -43.21
CA CYS A 12 -25.84 -9.40 -43.92
C CYS A 12 -26.29 -7.98 -44.30
N HIS A 13 -25.47 -6.96 -43.99
CA HIS A 13 -25.74 -5.54 -44.25
C HIS A 13 -27.07 -5.00 -43.67
N HIS A 14 -27.69 -5.74 -42.75
CA HIS A 14 -28.91 -5.29 -42.11
C HIS A 14 -28.59 -4.22 -41.05
N ARG A 15 -29.18 -3.04 -41.21
CA ARG A 15 -29.06 -1.94 -40.25
C ARG A 15 -30.08 -2.07 -39.13
N PHE A 16 -29.59 -2.13 -37.91
CA PHE A 16 -30.41 -2.11 -36.71
C PHE A 16 -29.92 -1.02 -35.75
N THR A 17 -30.80 -0.60 -34.84
CA THR A 17 -30.48 0.44 -33.86
C THR A 17 -30.39 -0.25 -32.51
N ILE A 18 -29.26 -0.12 -31.82
CA ILE A 18 -29.09 -0.69 -30.49
C ILE A 18 -29.87 0.19 -29.51
N GLU A 19 -31.06 -0.29 -29.12
CA GLU A 19 -31.89 0.37 -28.11
C GLU A 19 -31.19 0.31 -26.75
N LYS A 20 -31.22 1.42 -26.00
CA LYS A 20 -30.65 1.48 -24.66
C LYS A 20 -31.46 0.56 -23.78
N ALA A 21 -30.84 -0.49 -23.25
CA ALA A 21 -31.47 -1.32 -22.23
C ALA A 21 -31.87 -0.43 -21.05
N GLU A 22 -33.17 -0.30 -20.81
CA GLU A 22 -33.68 0.34 -19.60
C GLU A 22 -33.33 -0.54 -18.42
N ILE A 23 -32.25 -0.20 -17.73
CA ILE A 23 -31.93 -0.82 -16.44
C ILE A 23 -32.99 -0.32 -15.48
N LYS A 24 -34.03 -1.13 -15.25
CA LYS A 24 -34.93 -0.98 -14.11
C LYS A 24 -34.13 -1.30 -12.86
N LEU A 25 -33.48 -0.28 -12.30
CA LEU A 25 -32.97 -0.33 -10.94
C LEU A 25 -34.21 -0.31 -10.03
N ASP A 26 -34.58 -1.47 -9.50
CA ASP A 26 -35.46 -1.53 -8.33
C ASP A 26 -34.68 -0.85 -7.19
N ILE A 27 -35.02 0.40 -6.92
CA ILE A 27 -34.48 1.15 -5.78
C ILE A 27 -35.13 0.50 -4.55
N PRO A 28 -34.38 -0.17 -3.66
CA PRO A 28 -34.94 -0.70 -2.44
C PRO A 28 -35.54 0.45 -1.62
N ASP A 29 -36.75 0.23 -1.09
CA ASP A 29 -37.44 1.22 -0.29
C ASP A 29 -36.52 1.75 0.83
N PRO A 30 -36.52 3.08 1.07
CA PRO A 30 -35.68 3.67 2.10
C PRO A 30 -36.01 3.04 3.45
N ILE A 31 -35.00 2.43 4.07
CA ILE A 31 -35.07 1.97 5.46
C ILE A 31 -35.30 3.22 6.31
N VAL A 32 -36.55 3.43 6.72
CA VAL A 32 -36.91 4.47 7.68
C VAL A 32 -36.24 4.08 8.99
N PRO A 33 -35.31 4.88 9.53
CA PRO A 33 -34.79 4.65 10.86
C PRO A 33 -35.96 4.85 11.83
N GLU A 34 -36.46 3.77 12.43
CA GLU A 34 -37.33 3.91 13.59
C GLU A 34 -36.51 4.54 14.72
N ASP A 35 -37.05 5.61 15.31
CA ASP A 35 -36.44 6.40 16.37
C ASP A 35 -36.11 5.54 17.61
N GLU A 36 -34.94 4.92 17.61
CA GLU A 36 -34.45 4.07 18.71
C GLU A 36 -33.76 4.90 19.82
N TYR A 37 -34.43 5.92 20.35
CA TYR A 37 -34.08 6.50 21.65
C TYR A 37 -35.34 6.97 22.42
N GLY A 38 -36.34 6.11 22.47
CA GLY A 38 -37.44 6.22 23.43
C GLY A 38 -37.21 5.34 24.65
N LEU A 39 -36.48 5.83 25.66
CA LEU A 39 -36.55 5.24 27.00
C LEU A 39 -37.99 5.32 27.49
N LYS A 40 -38.72 4.21 27.44
CA LYS A 40 -39.97 4.01 28.17
C LYS A 40 -39.85 2.80 29.08
N ASP A 41 -40.36 3.01 30.29
CA ASP A 41 -40.29 2.10 31.41
C ASP A 41 -40.78 0.69 31.08
N VAL A 42 -39.99 -0.28 31.53
CA VAL A 42 -40.11 -1.70 31.27
C VAL A 42 -41.33 -2.27 32.00
N THR A 43 -42.44 -2.42 31.27
CA THR A 43 -43.52 -3.36 31.63
C THR A 43 -43.30 -4.70 30.94
N HIS A 44 -43.83 -5.77 31.53
CA HIS A 44 -43.59 -7.20 31.28
C HIS A 44 -43.76 -7.76 29.84
N ASP A 45 -43.87 -6.95 28.79
CA ASP A 45 -44.12 -7.36 27.39
C ASP A 45 -42.86 -7.69 26.57
N HIS A 46 -41.65 -7.52 27.14
CA HIS A 46 -40.41 -7.76 26.40
C HIS A 46 -40.16 -9.22 26.00
N ASP A 47 -40.75 -10.19 26.72
CA ASP A 47 -40.59 -11.61 26.39
C ASP A 47 -41.40 -12.02 25.15
N GLU A 48 -42.57 -11.41 24.92
CA GLU A 48 -43.32 -11.64 23.68
C GLU A 48 -42.67 -10.95 22.48
N ALA A 49 -42.15 -9.73 22.66
CA ALA A 49 -41.40 -9.03 21.62
C ALA A 49 -40.13 -9.79 21.21
N ARG A 50 -39.36 -10.32 22.18
CA ARG A 50 -38.18 -11.16 21.89
C ARG A 50 -38.55 -12.46 21.17
N LYS A 51 -39.67 -13.10 21.52
CA LYS A 51 -40.15 -14.29 20.82
C LYS A 51 -40.57 -13.98 19.38
N LYS A 52 -41.24 -12.84 19.13
CA LYS A 52 -41.61 -12.42 17.77
C LYS A 52 -40.39 -12.12 16.91
N ILE A 53 -39.42 -11.38 17.45
CA ILE A 53 -38.15 -11.09 16.74
C ILE A 53 -37.39 -12.40 16.45
N GLY A 54 -37.33 -13.32 17.41
CA GLY A 54 -36.73 -14.65 17.18
C GLY A 54 -37.43 -15.46 16.09
N GLN A 55 -38.76 -15.40 16.01
CA GLN A 55 -39.54 -16.07 14.96
C GLN A 55 -39.31 -15.43 13.58
N GLU A 56 -39.24 -14.10 13.51
CA GLU A 56 -38.97 -13.38 12.27
C GLU A 56 -37.57 -13.71 11.74
N ILE A 57 -36.54 -13.69 12.59
CA ILE A 57 -35.17 -14.05 12.21
C ILE A 57 -35.10 -15.49 11.68
N MET A 58 -35.74 -16.45 12.36
CA MET A 58 -35.75 -17.84 11.91
C MET A 58 -36.49 -17.99 10.57
N SER A 59 -37.59 -17.26 10.37
CA SER A 59 -38.34 -17.30 9.11
C SER A 59 -37.56 -16.69 7.94
N GLN A 60 -36.77 -15.64 8.18
CA GLN A 60 -35.89 -15.04 7.18
C GLN A 60 -34.74 -15.99 6.84
N ALA A 61 -34.11 -16.61 7.86
CA ALA A 61 -33.06 -17.58 7.65
C ALA A 61 -33.54 -18.80 6.83
N GLU A 62 -34.75 -19.32 7.09
CA GLU A 62 -35.34 -20.40 6.28
C GLU A 62 -35.58 -19.99 4.82
N LYS A 63 -36.02 -18.74 4.60
CA LYS A 63 -36.25 -18.22 3.24
C LYS A 63 -34.95 -18.07 2.46
N GLU A 64 -33.91 -17.53 3.08
CA GLU A 64 -32.58 -17.41 2.45
C GLU A 64 -31.96 -18.77 2.13
N LEU A 65 -32.11 -19.74 3.05
CA LEU A 65 -31.59 -21.10 2.86
C LEU A 65 -32.31 -21.82 1.72
N LYS A 66 -33.62 -21.57 1.56
CA LYS A 66 -34.41 -22.08 0.44
C LYS A 66 -34.02 -21.42 -0.89
N GLU A 67 -33.82 -20.10 -0.92
CA GLU A 67 -33.36 -19.39 -2.12
C GLU A 67 -31.95 -19.85 -2.54
N GLN A 68 -31.03 -20.08 -1.59
CA GLN A 68 -29.71 -20.63 -1.90
C GLN A 68 -29.80 -22.07 -2.45
N ALA A 69 -30.72 -22.90 -1.94
CA ALA A 69 -30.95 -24.24 -2.46
C ALA A 69 -31.49 -24.18 -3.91
N GLU A 70 -32.45 -23.30 -4.18
CA GLU A 70 -32.99 -23.09 -5.54
C GLU A 70 -31.92 -22.57 -6.52
N ARG A 71 -31.04 -21.67 -6.08
CA ARG A 71 -29.90 -21.19 -6.89
C ARG A 71 -28.91 -22.32 -7.21
N LYS A 72 -28.63 -23.21 -6.26
CA LYS A 72 -27.76 -24.38 -6.50
C LYS A 72 -28.38 -25.37 -7.48
N ASP A 73 -29.68 -25.59 -7.41
CA ASP A 73 -30.40 -26.47 -8.35
C ASP A 73 -30.49 -25.87 -9.76
N LEU A 74 -30.71 -24.55 -9.87
CA LEU A 74 -30.66 -23.83 -11.14
C LEU A 74 -29.27 -23.92 -11.79
N ASN A 75 -28.21 -23.68 -11.01
CA ASN A 75 -26.84 -23.79 -11.53
C ASN A 75 -26.49 -25.20 -12.04
N LYS A 76 -26.94 -26.25 -11.34
CA LYS A 76 -26.77 -27.63 -11.80
C LYS A 76 -27.52 -27.90 -13.11
N ARG A 77 -28.74 -27.39 -13.26
CA ARG A 77 -29.53 -27.54 -14.50
C ARG A 77 -28.90 -26.77 -15.67
N THR A 78 -28.39 -25.56 -15.45
CA THR A 78 -27.74 -24.77 -16.50
C THR A 78 -26.38 -25.32 -16.90
N GLN A 79 -25.62 -25.89 -15.97
CA GLN A 79 -24.36 -26.58 -16.30
C GLN A 79 -24.60 -27.83 -17.15
N GLY A 80 -25.61 -28.65 -16.81
CA GLY A 80 -25.98 -29.81 -17.64
C GLY A 80 -26.48 -29.43 -19.04
N ALA A 81 -27.16 -28.28 -19.20
CA ALA A 81 -27.63 -27.80 -20.49
C ALA A 81 -26.50 -27.27 -21.41
N PHE A 82 -25.37 -26.88 -20.85
CA PHE A 82 -24.19 -26.44 -21.61
C PHE A 82 -23.26 -27.61 -21.98
N GLU A 83 -23.19 -28.65 -21.15
CA GLU A 83 -22.35 -29.84 -21.43
C GLU A 83 -22.94 -30.76 -22.51
N GLU A 84 -24.25 -30.69 -22.79
CA GLU A 84 -24.91 -31.60 -23.74
C GLU A 84 -24.94 -31.11 -25.21
N ARG A 85 -24.32 -29.95 -25.52
CA ARG A 85 -24.10 -29.51 -26.91
C ARG A 85 -22.64 -29.72 -27.33
N THR A 86 -22.21 -30.98 -27.38
CA THR A 86 -21.07 -31.35 -28.23
C THR A 86 -21.49 -31.17 -29.69
N PRO A 87 -20.77 -30.36 -30.50
CA PRO A 87 -21.12 -30.15 -31.89
C PRO A 87 -20.97 -31.45 -32.67
N ARG A 88 -22.09 -31.92 -33.21
CA ARG A 88 -22.19 -33.06 -34.11
C ARG A 88 -21.56 -32.69 -35.45
N ASN A 89 -20.44 -33.33 -35.78
CA ASN A 89 -19.82 -33.41 -37.11
C ASN A 89 -19.78 -32.12 -37.93
N TYR A 90 -18.66 -31.40 -37.86
CA TYR A 90 -18.13 -30.70 -39.04
C TYR A 90 -16.95 -31.52 -39.57
N GLN A 91 -17.26 -32.40 -40.53
CA GLN A 91 -16.30 -32.91 -41.49
C GLN A 91 -16.29 -31.94 -42.68
N ASP A 92 -15.07 -31.67 -43.17
CA ASP A 92 -14.73 -31.14 -44.48
C ASP A 92 -15.01 -29.65 -44.75
N ALA A 93 -14.01 -28.81 -44.45
CA ALA A 93 -13.48 -27.82 -45.39
C ALA A 93 -12.15 -27.28 -44.86
N ASP A 94 -11.15 -27.19 -45.76
CA ASP A 94 -9.82 -26.64 -45.54
C ASP A 94 -9.86 -25.22 -44.96
N ILE A 95 -9.81 -25.10 -43.63
CA ILE A 95 -9.61 -23.85 -42.92
C ILE A 95 -8.16 -23.89 -42.41
N GLU A 96 -7.38 -22.90 -42.85
CA GLU A 96 -6.03 -22.62 -42.36
C GLU A 96 -5.97 -22.80 -40.85
N GLU A 97 -4.95 -23.50 -40.35
CA GLU A 97 -4.75 -23.78 -38.93
C GLU A 97 -4.75 -22.49 -38.10
N GLU A 98 -5.93 -22.04 -37.67
CA GLU A 98 -6.07 -21.22 -36.48
C GLU A 98 -5.47 -22.07 -35.36
N LYS A 99 -4.31 -21.64 -34.87
CA LYS A 99 -3.67 -22.19 -33.68
C LYS A 99 -4.75 -22.34 -32.61
N LYS A 100 -5.18 -23.58 -32.38
CA LYS A 100 -6.12 -23.91 -31.33
C LYS A 100 -5.71 -23.15 -30.06
N PRO A 101 -6.59 -22.34 -29.45
CA PRO A 101 -6.33 -21.77 -28.13
C PRO A 101 -5.96 -22.95 -27.23
N ARG A 102 -4.71 -22.98 -26.76
CA ARG A 102 -4.07 -24.15 -26.13
C ARG A 102 -5.08 -24.94 -25.30
N GLU A 103 -5.48 -26.10 -25.82
CA GLU A 103 -6.23 -27.10 -25.06
C GLU A 103 -5.36 -27.46 -23.85
N GLN A 104 -5.81 -27.05 -22.67
CA GLN A 104 -5.32 -27.48 -21.36
C GLN A 104 -3.85 -27.09 -21.11
N LEU A 105 -3.62 -25.83 -20.70
CA LEU A 105 -2.58 -25.56 -19.71
C LEU A 105 -2.87 -26.50 -18.54
N THR A 106 -2.07 -27.56 -18.40
CA THR A 106 -2.12 -28.34 -17.17
C THR A 106 -1.79 -27.37 -16.02
N PRO A 107 -2.35 -27.51 -14.81
CA PRO A 107 -1.98 -26.67 -13.67
C PRO A 107 -0.47 -26.66 -13.35
N ILE A 108 0.29 -27.55 -13.99
CA ILE A 108 1.75 -27.68 -13.91
C ILE A 108 2.46 -26.71 -14.87
N ASP A 109 1.82 -26.28 -15.97
CA ASP A 109 2.40 -25.39 -16.99
C ASP A 109 2.01 -23.91 -16.79
N TYR A 110 1.01 -23.61 -15.95
CA TYR A 110 0.71 -22.24 -15.56
C TYR A 110 1.68 -21.84 -14.44
N ASN A 111 2.83 -21.30 -14.82
CA ASN A 111 3.69 -20.60 -13.88
C ASN A 111 3.22 -19.13 -13.83
N PRO A 112 2.42 -18.71 -12.83
CA PRO A 112 1.95 -17.33 -12.71
C PRO A 112 3.11 -16.32 -12.63
N ARG A 113 4.35 -16.78 -12.44
CA ARG A 113 5.54 -15.94 -12.43
C ARG A 113 6.08 -15.58 -13.81
N GLU A 114 5.73 -16.28 -14.89
CA GLU A 114 6.17 -15.91 -16.24
C GLU A 114 5.55 -14.59 -16.72
N GLU A 115 4.41 -14.18 -16.13
CA GLU A 115 3.75 -12.90 -16.39
C GLU A 115 4.27 -11.77 -15.48
N LEU A 116 5.10 -12.08 -14.48
CA LEU A 116 5.63 -11.09 -13.54
C LEU A 116 6.77 -10.29 -14.17
N VAL A 117 6.79 -9.01 -13.84
CA VAL A 117 7.84 -8.08 -14.28
C VAL A 117 9.08 -8.24 -13.41
N ASP A 118 10.22 -8.37 -14.07
CA ASP A 118 11.51 -8.42 -13.38
C ASP A 118 11.87 -7.06 -12.79
N TYR A 119 12.23 -7.03 -11.50
CA TYR A 119 12.64 -5.82 -10.80
C TYR A 119 14.09 -5.90 -10.28
N PRO A 120 15.08 -6.09 -11.18
CA PRO A 120 16.45 -6.28 -10.76
C PRO A 120 16.99 -5.02 -10.07
N LEU A 121 17.69 -5.19 -8.95
CA LEU A 121 18.39 -4.10 -8.31
C LEU A 121 19.66 -3.79 -9.11
N THR A 122 19.51 -3.00 -10.16
CA THR A 122 20.58 -2.46 -11.00
C THR A 122 20.28 -1.00 -11.35
N PHE A 123 21.32 -0.18 -11.49
CA PHE A 123 21.19 1.23 -11.87
C PHE A 123 21.49 1.45 -13.35
N SER A 124 21.01 0.53 -14.20
CA SER A 124 21.14 0.72 -15.65
C SER A 124 20.30 1.92 -16.10
N PRO A 125 20.66 2.59 -17.21
CA PRO A 125 19.84 3.71 -17.73
C PRO A 125 18.37 3.33 -17.99
N ASN A 126 18.12 2.08 -18.37
CA ASN A 126 16.76 1.58 -18.58
C ASN A 126 15.99 1.46 -17.27
N GLU A 127 16.65 1.00 -16.20
CA GLU A 127 16.04 0.91 -14.88
C GLU A 127 15.74 2.26 -14.26
N ILE A 128 16.64 3.22 -14.45
CA ILE A 128 16.43 4.61 -14.03
C ILE A 128 15.28 5.24 -14.81
N LYS A 129 15.21 4.98 -16.13
CA LYS A 129 14.08 5.44 -16.96
C LYS A 129 12.77 4.82 -16.47
N ARG A 130 12.77 3.53 -16.10
CA ARG A 130 11.61 2.87 -15.52
C ARG A 130 11.21 3.51 -14.19
N ASP A 131 12.15 3.73 -13.27
CA ASP A 131 11.88 4.42 -12.00
C ASP A 131 11.28 5.81 -12.24
N PHE A 132 11.80 6.56 -13.21
CA PHE A 132 11.24 7.86 -13.58
C PHE A 132 9.81 7.75 -14.13
N LEU A 133 9.53 6.77 -14.98
CA LEU A 133 8.18 6.52 -15.50
C LEU A 133 7.21 6.13 -14.38
N LEU A 134 7.67 5.34 -13.41
CA LEU A 134 6.89 4.99 -12.22
C LEU A 134 6.56 6.25 -11.39
N PHE A 135 7.53 7.15 -11.17
CA PHE A 135 7.26 8.44 -10.51
C PHE A 135 6.40 9.40 -11.33
N ALA A 136 6.35 9.23 -12.64
CA ALA A 136 5.47 9.98 -13.53
C ALA A 136 4.04 9.44 -13.54
N ASP A 137 3.77 8.28 -12.93
CA ASP A 137 2.41 7.80 -12.73
C ASP A 137 1.59 8.84 -11.97
N VAL A 138 0.40 9.16 -12.49
CA VAL A 138 -0.47 10.20 -11.94
C VAL A 138 -0.91 9.82 -10.52
N GLY A 139 -1.14 8.53 -10.27
CA GLY A 139 -1.52 8.01 -8.96
C GLY A 139 -0.43 8.22 -7.91
N LEU A 140 0.82 7.89 -8.24
CA LEU A 140 1.96 8.12 -7.35
C LEU A 140 2.23 9.61 -7.16
N LEU A 141 2.21 10.41 -8.23
CA LEU A 141 2.53 11.83 -8.20
C LEU A 141 1.53 12.62 -7.35
N MET A 142 0.23 12.34 -7.49
CA MET A 142 -0.81 12.99 -6.66
C MET A 142 -0.64 12.68 -5.18
N ARG A 143 -0.32 11.42 -4.83
CA ARG A 143 -0.07 10.98 -3.44
C ARG A 143 1.21 11.59 -2.89
N TRP A 144 2.27 11.66 -3.69
CA TRP A 144 3.52 12.31 -3.33
C TRP A 144 3.31 13.80 -3.03
N VAL A 145 2.61 14.54 -3.88
CA VAL A 145 2.30 15.95 -3.66
C VAL A 145 1.46 16.14 -2.39
N PHE A 146 0.39 15.35 -2.22
CA PHE A 146 -0.47 15.40 -1.05
C PHE A 146 0.32 15.15 0.24
N LEU A 147 1.06 14.03 0.30
CA LEU A 147 1.89 13.70 1.46
C LEU A 147 2.98 14.72 1.73
N SER A 148 3.59 15.27 0.68
CA SER A 148 4.63 16.29 0.83
C SER A 148 4.09 17.53 1.55
N ILE A 149 2.85 17.96 1.26
CA ILE A 149 2.23 19.08 1.97
C ILE A 149 2.08 18.78 3.47
N PHE A 150 1.57 17.61 3.85
CA PHE A 150 1.43 17.23 5.26
C PHE A 150 2.78 17.06 5.96
N ALA A 151 3.75 16.46 5.27
CA ALA A 151 5.11 16.33 5.76
C ALA A 151 5.76 17.71 5.96
N SER A 152 5.56 18.65 5.03
CA SER A 152 6.05 20.03 5.16
C SER A 152 5.42 20.75 6.35
N ILE A 153 4.11 20.63 6.54
CA ILE A 153 3.43 21.22 7.70
C ILE A 153 3.96 20.61 9.00
N THR A 154 4.16 19.29 9.04
CA THR A 154 4.74 18.59 10.18
C THR A 154 6.15 19.08 10.48
N VAL A 155 7.02 19.12 9.47
CA VAL A 155 8.41 19.61 9.59
C VAL A 155 8.44 21.06 10.06
N TYR A 156 7.54 21.91 9.55
CA TYR A 156 7.41 23.30 9.98
C TYR A 156 7.11 23.39 11.48
N PHE A 157 6.08 22.69 11.95
CA PHE A 157 5.71 22.71 13.38
C PHE A 157 6.78 22.08 14.26
N ALA A 158 7.38 20.96 13.84
CA ALA A 158 8.47 20.29 14.55
C ALA A 158 9.67 21.22 14.71
N ALA A 159 10.14 21.83 13.61
CA ALA A 159 11.31 22.68 13.64
C ALA A 159 11.07 23.97 14.43
N ASN A 160 9.87 24.56 14.35
CA ASN A 160 9.50 25.69 15.22
C ASN A 160 9.47 25.28 16.69
N ALA A 161 8.86 24.14 17.02
CA ALA A 161 8.78 23.65 18.39
C ALA A 161 10.17 23.42 18.99
N ILE A 162 11.07 22.81 18.23
CA ILE A 162 12.47 22.61 18.60
C ILE A 162 13.18 23.95 18.76
N TYR A 163 13.07 24.85 17.79
CA TYR A 163 13.73 26.16 17.83
C TYR A 163 13.35 26.96 19.08
N TYR A 164 12.04 27.13 19.33
CA TYR A 164 11.58 27.86 20.52
C TYR A 164 11.85 27.11 21.83
N GLY A 165 11.87 25.77 21.80
CA GLY A 165 12.21 24.94 22.95
C GLY A 165 13.69 25.00 23.34
N MET A 166 14.58 25.24 22.36
CA MET A 166 16.02 25.36 22.56
C MET A 166 16.48 26.76 22.97
N LEU A 167 15.60 27.77 22.98
CA LEU A 167 15.95 29.10 23.45
C LEU A 167 16.41 29.05 24.92
N PRO A 168 17.51 29.73 25.29
CA PRO A 168 18.02 29.72 26.66
C PRO A 168 16.98 30.29 27.63
N LEU A 169 16.86 29.67 28.81
CA LEU A 169 15.92 30.02 29.91
C LEU A 169 15.69 31.53 30.12
N PRO A 170 16.71 32.41 30.20
CA PRO A 170 16.49 33.84 30.39
C PRO A 170 15.74 34.53 29.24
N SER A 171 15.70 33.93 28.05
CA SER A 171 14.96 34.42 26.87
C SER A 171 13.60 33.73 26.67
N GLN A 172 13.29 32.69 27.45
CA GLN A 172 12.00 32.00 27.37
C GLN A 172 10.92 32.80 28.08
N THR A 173 9.99 33.34 27.30
CA THR A 173 8.74 33.90 27.81
C THR A 173 7.66 32.82 27.91
N PHE A 174 6.62 33.06 28.69
CA PHE A 174 5.45 32.17 28.72
C PHE A 174 4.86 31.92 27.32
N ILE A 175 4.87 32.94 26.46
CA ILE A 175 4.36 32.85 25.08
C ILE A 175 5.20 31.88 24.25
N THR A 176 6.53 31.97 24.31
CA THR A 176 7.42 31.05 23.56
C THR A 176 7.29 29.60 24.04
N TYR A 177 7.06 29.40 25.35
CA TYR A 177 6.81 28.06 25.89
C TYR A 177 5.48 27.47 25.38
N MET A 178 4.40 28.24 25.46
CA MET A 178 3.09 27.81 24.95
C MET A 178 3.12 27.53 23.44
N TYR A 179 3.88 28.32 22.68
CA TYR A 179 4.05 28.10 21.25
C TYR A 179 4.85 26.83 20.94
N SER A 180 5.93 26.56 21.68
CA SER A 180 6.69 25.30 21.55
C SER A 180 5.83 24.08 21.92
N LEU A 181 5.05 24.16 23.00
CA LEU A 181 4.11 23.09 23.40
C LEU A 181 3.04 22.85 22.34
N ALA A 182 2.36 23.90 21.87
CA ALA A 182 1.33 23.80 20.84
C ALA A 182 1.91 23.26 19.51
N GLY A 183 3.09 23.76 19.10
CA GLY A 183 3.81 23.28 17.93
C GLY A 183 4.18 21.79 18.04
N SER A 184 4.61 21.34 19.22
CA SER A 184 4.93 19.93 19.49
C SER A 184 3.67 19.05 19.37
N ALA A 185 2.57 19.47 19.99
CA ALA A 185 1.29 18.75 19.91
C ALA A 185 0.78 18.65 18.45
N MET A 186 0.83 19.76 17.71
CA MET A 186 0.43 19.78 16.29
C MET A 186 1.36 18.90 15.43
N SER A 187 2.67 18.94 15.67
CA SER A 187 3.62 18.08 14.98
C SER A 187 3.35 16.59 15.25
N VAL A 188 2.95 16.22 16.46
CA VAL A 188 2.63 14.82 16.78
C VAL A 188 1.34 14.40 16.09
N ILE A 189 0.28 15.21 16.14
CA ILE A 189 -1.02 14.88 15.55
C ILE A 189 -0.91 14.78 14.01
N ILE A 190 -0.36 15.81 13.37
CA ILE A 190 -0.21 15.83 11.90
C ILE A 190 0.85 14.82 11.47
N GLY A 191 1.94 14.68 12.24
CA GLY A 191 3.00 13.73 11.97
C GLY A 191 2.52 12.28 12.05
N ALA A 192 1.71 11.92 13.04
CA ALA A 192 1.12 10.58 13.14
C ALA A 192 0.24 10.26 11.93
N GLY A 193 -0.59 11.20 11.50
CA GLY A 193 -1.37 11.05 10.26
C GLY A 193 -0.46 10.89 9.04
N THR A 194 0.56 11.74 8.90
CA THR A 194 1.52 11.68 7.79
C THR A 194 2.25 10.33 7.76
N ILE A 195 2.71 9.83 8.90
CA ILE A 195 3.38 8.53 9.04
C ILE A 195 2.43 7.38 8.71
N ALA A 196 1.15 7.46 9.10
CA ALA A 196 0.17 6.42 8.78
C ALA A 196 -0.02 6.27 7.26
N PHE A 197 -0.21 7.38 6.53
CA PHE A 197 -0.34 7.33 5.08
C PHE A 197 0.99 7.00 4.38
N LEU A 198 2.10 7.59 4.83
CA LEU A 198 3.42 7.31 4.26
C LEU A 198 3.82 5.85 4.47
N GLY A 199 3.56 5.29 5.66
CA GLY A 199 3.86 3.91 6.00
C GLY A 199 3.04 2.91 5.19
N SER A 200 1.75 3.18 4.98
CA SER A 200 0.90 2.35 4.11
C SER A 200 1.40 2.37 2.65
N TYR A 201 1.71 3.54 2.09
CA TYR A 201 2.26 3.59 0.72
C TYR A 201 3.67 3.01 0.61
N PHE A 202 4.48 3.15 1.64
CA PHE A 202 5.80 2.53 1.72
C PHE A 202 5.68 1.01 1.66
N LEU A 203 4.81 0.43 2.49
CA LEU A 203 4.54 -1.00 2.50
C LEU A 203 3.99 -1.48 1.16
N PHE A 204 2.99 -0.77 0.61
CA PHE A 204 2.44 -1.09 -0.71
C PHE A 204 3.51 -1.11 -1.80
N LEU A 205 4.35 -0.07 -1.90
CA LEU A 205 5.42 -0.04 -2.91
C LEU A 205 6.41 -1.18 -2.76
N VAL A 206 6.85 -1.46 -1.53
CA VAL A 206 7.77 -2.59 -1.26
C VAL A 206 7.13 -3.91 -1.68
N MET A 207 5.87 -4.15 -1.29
CA MET A 207 5.16 -5.40 -1.55
C MET A 207 4.88 -5.59 -3.05
N SER A 208 4.35 -4.58 -3.74
CA SER A 208 4.01 -4.65 -5.17
C SER A 208 5.25 -4.93 -6.03
N ILE A 209 6.37 -4.27 -5.72
CA ILE A 209 7.64 -4.49 -6.44
C ILE A 209 8.24 -5.84 -6.09
N SER A 210 8.21 -6.22 -4.80
CA SER A 210 8.71 -7.54 -4.38
C SER A 210 7.97 -8.69 -5.05
N SER A 211 6.69 -8.47 -5.38
CA SER A 211 5.81 -9.45 -6.01
C SER A 211 5.89 -9.45 -7.54
N GLY A 212 6.57 -8.48 -8.16
CA GLY A 212 6.69 -8.43 -9.62
C GLY A 212 5.44 -7.97 -10.36
N LEU A 213 4.52 -7.27 -9.71
CA LEU A 213 3.29 -6.78 -10.37
C LEU A 213 3.61 -5.62 -11.33
N ASP A 214 3.05 -5.67 -12.54
CA ASP A 214 3.17 -4.59 -13.54
C ASP A 214 2.13 -3.48 -13.28
N GLU A 215 0.89 -3.88 -12.99
CA GLU A 215 -0.21 -2.97 -12.72
C GLU A 215 -0.34 -2.66 -11.22
N TRP A 216 -0.59 -1.37 -10.92
CA TRP A 216 -0.59 -0.86 -9.55
C TRP A 216 -2.00 -0.49 -9.10
N ASP A 217 -2.63 -1.41 -8.38
CA ASP A 217 -3.90 -1.14 -7.72
C ASP A 217 -3.66 -0.50 -6.35
N TRP A 218 -3.68 0.84 -6.35
CA TRP A 218 -3.45 1.61 -5.13
C TRP A 218 -4.48 1.28 -4.04
N PRO A 219 -4.04 0.99 -2.80
CA PRO A 219 -4.94 0.56 -1.75
C PRO A 219 -5.91 1.67 -1.31
N GLU A 220 -7.22 1.41 -1.46
CA GLU A 220 -8.30 2.23 -0.92
C GLU A 220 -8.64 1.84 0.52
N LEU A 221 -7.62 1.80 1.38
CA LEU A 221 -7.77 1.36 2.76
C LEU A 221 -8.43 2.40 3.66
N GLY A 222 -9.07 1.94 4.74
CA GLY A 222 -9.49 2.80 5.84
C GLY A 222 -8.30 3.41 6.58
N ILE A 223 -8.53 4.49 7.34
CA ILE A 223 -7.45 5.12 8.13
C ILE A 223 -6.85 4.15 9.17
N PHE A 224 -7.68 3.26 9.74
CA PHE A 224 -7.26 2.28 10.73
C PHE A 224 -6.34 1.22 10.13
N ASP A 225 -6.68 0.69 8.95
CA ASP A 225 -5.83 -0.30 8.26
C ASP A 225 -4.49 0.31 7.86
N ARG A 226 -4.50 1.56 7.34
CA ARG A 226 -3.25 2.30 7.05
C ARG A 226 -2.38 2.45 8.28
N MET A 227 -2.99 2.73 9.43
CA MET A 227 -2.26 2.84 10.69
C MET A 227 -1.64 1.50 11.09
N MET A 228 -2.36 0.40 10.94
CA MET A 228 -1.85 -0.96 11.22
C MET A 228 -0.71 -1.35 10.29
N GLU A 229 -0.78 -1.02 8.99
CA GLU A 229 0.32 -1.21 8.04
C GLU A 229 1.55 -0.36 8.40
N ALA A 230 1.33 0.89 8.80
CA ALA A 230 2.41 1.79 9.20
C ALA A 230 3.13 1.34 10.47
N LEU A 231 2.53 0.46 11.30
CA LEU A 231 3.22 -0.11 12.47
C LEU A 231 4.49 -0.87 12.06
N PHE A 232 4.51 -1.56 10.93
CA PHE A 232 5.73 -2.22 10.44
C PHE A 232 6.87 -1.22 10.25
N LEU A 233 6.58 -0.07 9.64
CA LEU A 233 7.56 0.99 9.44
C LEU A 233 8.01 1.60 10.77
N VAL A 234 7.06 1.93 11.65
CA VAL A 234 7.34 2.58 12.94
C VAL A 234 8.17 1.68 13.85
N PHE A 235 7.78 0.42 14.02
CA PHE A 235 8.52 -0.51 14.88
C PHE A 235 9.90 -0.85 14.30
N ALA A 236 10.01 -1.02 12.97
CA ALA A 236 11.32 -1.22 12.35
C ALA A 236 12.25 -0.03 12.58
N LEU A 237 11.74 1.20 12.42
CA LEU A 237 12.48 2.42 12.75
C LEU A 237 12.86 2.45 14.23
N MET A 238 11.92 2.18 15.14
CA MET A 238 12.20 2.14 16.58
C MET A 238 13.31 1.14 16.92
N PHE A 239 13.21 -0.12 16.48
CA PHE A 239 14.23 -1.14 16.75
C PHE A 239 15.59 -0.74 16.19
N SER A 240 15.64 -0.14 14.99
CA SER A 240 16.87 0.34 14.39
C SER A 240 17.48 1.55 15.13
N LEU A 241 16.65 2.36 15.80
CA LEU A 241 17.07 3.55 16.55
C LEU A 241 17.47 3.26 18.01
N ILE A 242 17.10 2.10 18.58
CA ILE A 242 17.42 1.74 19.97
C ILE A 242 18.92 1.92 20.30
N PRO A 243 19.88 1.38 19.50
CA PRO A 243 21.30 1.52 19.82
C PRO A 243 21.75 2.99 19.86
N PHE A 244 21.30 3.79 18.90
CA PHE A 244 21.56 5.22 18.85
C PHE A 244 20.96 5.94 20.07
N GLY A 245 19.68 5.69 20.36
CA GLY A 245 18.97 6.33 21.47
C GLY A 245 19.61 6.05 22.83
N ILE A 246 20.02 4.79 23.08
CA ILE A 246 20.74 4.42 24.30
C ILE A 246 22.06 5.20 24.37
N MET A 247 22.84 5.23 23.30
CA MET A 247 24.17 5.84 23.34
C MET A 247 24.13 7.36 23.49
N VAL A 248 23.15 8.05 22.89
CA VAL A 248 22.99 9.50 23.07
C VAL A 248 22.82 9.88 24.55
N THR A 249 22.23 8.99 25.38
CA THR A 249 22.10 9.24 26.82
C THR A 249 23.40 9.05 27.60
N ILE A 250 24.37 8.31 27.04
CA ILE A 250 25.66 8.01 27.66
C ILE A 250 26.71 9.04 27.19
N ASP A 251 26.91 9.12 25.87
CA ASP A 251 27.82 10.07 25.22
C ASP A 251 27.34 10.38 23.79
N GLN A 252 27.12 11.67 23.53
CA GLN A 252 26.56 12.16 22.27
C GLN A 252 27.51 11.94 21.09
N TRP A 253 28.83 12.02 21.30
CA TRP A 253 29.80 11.92 20.20
C TRP A 253 30.00 10.49 19.71
N SER A 254 30.06 9.54 20.64
CA SER A 254 30.11 8.10 20.30
C SER A 254 28.76 7.55 19.81
N ALA A 255 27.65 8.27 19.99
CA ALA A 255 26.37 7.91 19.39
C ALA A 255 26.33 8.16 17.87
N VAL A 256 27.08 9.14 17.35
CA VAL A 256 27.04 9.50 15.91
C VAL A 256 27.34 8.31 15.00
N PRO A 257 28.39 7.50 15.22
CA PRO A 257 28.62 6.28 14.43
C PRO A 257 27.45 5.28 14.48
N LEU A 258 26.66 5.25 15.56
CA LEU A 258 25.53 4.32 15.69
C LEU A 258 24.33 4.72 14.81
N LEU A 259 24.27 5.96 14.30
CA LEU A 259 23.32 6.29 13.24
C LEU A 259 23.55 5.44 11.98
N ALA A 260 24.80 5.08 11.69
CA ALA A 260 25.08 4.16 10.59
C ALA A 260 24.48 2.78 10.86
N ILE A 261 24.48 2.32 12.13
CA ILE A 261 23.82 1.07 12.52
C ILE A 261 22.32 1.16 12.32
N THR A 262 21.69 2.30 12.59
CA THR A 262 20.27 2.52 12.29
C THR A 262 19.99 2.37 10.79
N VAL A 263 20.78 3.02 9.93
CA VAL A 263 20.62 2.94 8.47
C VAL A 263 20.85 1.52 7.94
N LEU A 264 21.84 0.80 8.47
CA LEU A 264 22.14 -0.58 8.09
C LEU A 264 21.10 -1.58 8.64
N GLY A 265 20.64 -1.37 9.87
CA GLY A 265 19.73 -2.28 10.56
C GLY A 265 18.29 -2.17 10.07
N PHE A 266 17.83 -0.96 9.71
CA PHE A 266 16.46 -0.71 9.28
C PHE A 266 15.96 -1.63 8.15
N PRO A 267 16.62 -1.74 6.97
CA PRO A 267 16.14 -2.60 5.89
C PRO A 267 16.12 -4.09 6.27
N ILE A 268 17.09 -4.56 7.06
CA ILE A 268 17.16 -5.95 7.54
C ILE A 268 15.97 -6.25 8.45
N ILE A 269 15.72 -5.37 9.42
CA ILE A 269 14.63 -5.49 10.38
C ILE A 269 13.28 -5.41 9.67
N TYR A 270 13.10 -4.42 8.80
CA TYR A 270 11.84 -4.20 8.10
C TYR A 270 11.49 -5.38 7.18
N LEU A 271 12.42 -5.83 6.33
CA LEU A 271 12.20 -7.00 5.48
C LEU A 271 11.98 -8.27 6.29
N SER A 272 12.65 -8.42 7.44
CA SER A 272 12.42 -9.56 8.34
C SER A 272 11.01 -9.56 8.92
N MET A 273 10.47 -8.40 9.31
CA MET A 273 9.09 -8.29 9.78
C MET A 273 8.07 -8.62 8.68
N LEU A 274 8.32 -8.15 7.46
CA LEU A 274 7.46 -8.46 6.31
C LEU A 274 7.48 -9.95 5.95
N ASP A 275 8.67 -10.56 5.91
CA ASP A 275 8.83 -12.00 5.62
C ASP A 275 8.12 -12.88 6.66
N GLN A 276 8.17 -12.51 7.94
CA GLN A 276 7.48 -13.22 9.02
C GLN A 276 5.98 -12.86 9.12
N GLY A 277 5.53 -11.79 8.45
CA GLY A 277 4.17 -11.26 8.60
C GLY A 277 3.86 -10.74 10.01
N SER A 278 4.88 -10.37 10.78
CA SER A 278 4.73 -9.96 12.19
C SER A 278 5.70 -8.85 12.59
N VAL A 279 5.14 -7.81 13.22
CA VAL A 279 5.87 -6.62 13.71
C VAL A 279 6.76 -6.94 14.92
N LEU A 280 6.48 -8.04 15.63
CA LEU A 280 7.20 -8.42 16.86
C LEU A 280 8.41 -9.33 16.61
N THR A 281 8.58 -9.82 15.39
CA THR A 281 9.65 -10.76 15.01
C THR A 281 10.58 -10.11 13.99
N PRO A 282 11.50 -9.22 14.39
CA PRO A 282 12.39 -8.50 13.48
C PRO A 282 13.56 -9.34 12.94
N TRP A 283 13.51 -10.68 13.05
CA TRP A 283 14.55 -11.58 12.56
C TRP A 283 13.95 -12.66 11.66
N SER A 284 14.39 -12.69 10.41
CA SER A 284 14.13 -13.77 9.46
C SER A 284 15.44 -14.45 9.07
N SER A 285 15.50 -15.78 9.15
CA SER A 285 16.66 -16.56 8.71
C SER A 285 16.92 -16.40 7.21
N ILE A 286 15.86 -16.22 6.40
CA ILE A 286 15.96 -16.01 4.95
C ILE A 286 16.64 -14.67 4.67
N ILE A 287 16.18 -13.61 5.31
CA ILE A 287 16.76 -12.26 5.15
C ILE A 287 18.21 -12.23 5.66
N LEU A 288 18.49 -12.84 6.82
CA LEU A 288 19.86 -12.92 7.35
C LEU A 288 20.79 -13.76 6.45
N ALA A 289 20.32 -14.88 5.91
CA ALA A 289 21.09 -15.67 4.96
C ALA A 289 21.37 -14.89 3.66
N SER A 290 20.43 -14.04 3.23
CA SER A 290 20.59 -13.22 2.02
C SER A 290 21.77 -12.24 2.12
N LEU A 291 22.16 -11.79 3.32
CA LEU A 291 23.33 -10.93 3.52
C LEU A 291 24.62 -11.62 3.07
N TYR A 292 24.70 -12.93 3.27
CA TYR A 292 25.86 -13.74 2.88
C TYR A 292 25.75 -14.28 1.46
N LYS A 293 24.54 -14.58 0.99
CA LYS A 293 24.29 -15.11 -0.36
C LYS A 293 24.31 -14.03 -1.45
N LEU A 294 23.87 -12.80 -1.14
CA LEU A 294 23.77 -11.68 -2.08
C LEU A 294 24.52 -10.41 -1.59
N PRO A 295 25.79 -10.51 -1.17
CA PRO A 295 26.51 -9.39 -0.54
C PRO A 295 26.67 -8.19 -1.49
N GLY A 296 26.85 -8.44 -2.78
CA GLY A 296 26.98 -7.39 -3.78
C GLY A 296 25.70 -6.56 -3.94
N LYS A 297 24.52 -7.18 -3.85
CA LYS A 297 23.22 -6.50 -3.98
C LYS A 297 22.92 -5.67 -2.73
N TRP A 298 23.20 -6.20 -1.54
CA TRP A 298 23.13 -5.45 -0.29
C TRP A 298 24.08 -4.25 -0.28
N LEU A 299 25.34 -4.44 -0.69
CA LEU A 299 26.31 -3.35 -0.78
C LEU A 299 25.84 -2.26 -1.76
N LEU A 300 25.34 -2.67 -2.93
CA LEU A 300 24.80 -1.75 -3.93
C LEU A 300 23.63 -0.93 -3.38
N PHE A 301 22.70 -1.59 -2.67
CA PHE A 301 21.58 -0.93 -1.99
C PHE A 301 22.07 0.11 -0.97
N TYR A 302 23.03 -0.25 -0.11
CA TYR A 302 23.56 0.66 0.91
C TYR A 302 24.31 1.85 0.31
N VAL A 303 25.09 1.63 -0.76
CA VAL A 303 25.76 2.74 -1.47
C VAL A 303 24.72 3.69 -2.07
N ALA A 304 23.70 3.18 -2.76
CA ALA A 304 22.67 4.01 -3.38
C ALA A 304 21.84 4.80 -2.36
N THR A 305 21.42 4.14 -1.28
CA THR A 305 20.68 4.80 -0.18
C THR A 305 21.53 5.81 0.57
N SER A 306 22.83 5.55 0.77
CA SER A 306 23.76 6.52 1.36
C SER A 306 23.92 7.75 0.48
N VAL A 307 24.02 7.58 -0.85
CA VAL A 307 24.07 8.69 -1.81
C VAL A 307 22.78 9.50 -1.78
N LEU A 308 21.62 8.84 -1.73
CA LEU A 308 20.32 9.51 -1.61
C LEU A 308 20.21 10.33 -0.33
N ILE A 309 20.57 9.75 0.82
CA ILE A 309 20.58 10.45 2.12
C ILE A 309 21.54 11.63 2.08
N ALA A 310 22.76 11.44 1.57
CA ALA A 310 23.74 12.52 1.44
C ALA A 310 23.23 13.65 0.53
N ALA A 311 22.57 13.33 -0.58
CA ALA A 311 21.97 14.33 -1.47
C ALA A 311 20.86 15.13 -0.78
N ILE A 312 19.95 14.47 -0.06
CA ILE A 312 18.88 15.13 0.70
C ILE A 312 19.46 16.03 1.80
N LEU A 313 20.43 15.53 2.58
CA LEU A 313 21.07 16.31 3.64
C LEU A 313 21.84 17.51 3.08
N THR A 314 22.56 17.33 1.97
CA THR A 314 23.31 18.42 1.31
C THR A 314 22.36 19.48 0.76
N ALA A 315 21.26 19.06 0.11
CA ALA A 315 20.26 19.97 -0.40
C ALA A 315 19.52 20.72 0.74
N GLY A 316 19.19 20.02 1.82
CA GLY A 316 18.61 20.61 3.02
C GLY A 316 19.55 21.62 3.68
N ALA A 317 20.85 21.29 3.80
CA ALA A 317 21.86 22.19 4.32
C ALA A 317 22.05 23.43 3.42
N ALA A 318 22.03 23.27 2.10
CA ALA A 318 22.10 24.39 1.16
C ALA A 318 20.87 25.30 1.29
N ILE A 319 19.66 24.73 1.34
CA ILE A 319 18.43 25.50 1.54
C ILE A 319 18.48 26.26 2.87
N PHE A 320 18.91 25.61 3.94
CA PHE A 320 19.08 26.24 5.24
C PHE A 320 20.08 27.39 5.21
N PHE A 321 21.24 27.19 4.56
CA PHE A 321 22.28 28.21 4.41
C PHE A 321 21.78 29.45 3.65
N PHE A 322 21.02 29.28 2.56
CA PHE A 322 20.51 30.40 1.75
C PHE A 322 19.27 31.09 2.34
N ALA A 323 18.37 30.33 2.96
CA ALA A 323 17.13 30.89 3.51
C ALA A 323 17.36 31.58 4.86
N GLY A 324 18.28 31.05 5.68
CA GLY A 324 18.46 31.46 7.07
C GLY A 324 17.35 30.97 8.00
N ILE A 325 17.60 31.03 9.31
CA ILE A 325 16.70 30.47 10.33
C ILE A 325 15.36 31.22 10.42
N GLU A 326 15.35 32.51 10.09
CA GLU A 326 14.16 33.37 10.13
C GLU A 326 13.12 32.99 9.07
N ARG A 327 13.51 32.20 8.06
CA ARG A 327 12.69 31.81 6.92
C ARG A 327 12.32 30.33 6.94
N LEU A 328 12.15 29.77 8.14
CA LEU A 328 11.84 28.36 8.38
C LEU A 328 10.64 27.82 7.58
N ALA A 329 9.62 28.66 7.33
CA ALA A 329 8.48 28.32 6.47
C ALA A 329 8.89 27.96 5.02
N TYR A 330 9.88 28.66 4.47
CA TYR A 330 10.40 28.41 3.11
C TYR A 330 11.27 27.16 3.03
N ILE A 331 11.79 26.67 4.16
CA ILE A 331 12.58 25.44 4.26
C ILE A 331 11.67 24.22 4.42
N ALA A 332 10.55 24.39 5.13
CA ALA A 332 9.65 23.29 5.44
C ALA A 332 8.98 22.68 4.19
N LEU A 333 8.61 23.51 3.20
CA LEU A 333 8.03 23.04 1.95
C LEU A 333 8.97 22.10 1.17
N PRO A 334 10.17 22.54 0.74
CA PRO A 334 11.10 21.63 0.06
C PRO A 334 11.57 20.49 0.97
N GLY A 335 11.65 20.69 2.28
CA GLY A 335 11.98 19.63 3.24
C GLY A 335 10.97 18.47 3.23
N GLY A 336 9.67 18.77 3.23
CA GLY A 336 8.63 17.74 3.13
C GLY A 336 8.65 17.00 1.79
N VAL A 337 8.86 17.74 0.69
CA VAL A 337 9.00 17.16 -0.67
C VAL A 337 10.18 16.19 -0.75
N MET A 338 11.35 16.59 -0.23
CA MET A 338 12.55 15.76 -0.20
C MET A 338 12.39 14.55 0.72
N LEU A 339 11.74 14.72 1.87
CA LEU A 339 11.52 13.64 2.82
C LEU A 339 10.60 12.58 2.22
N VAL A 340 9.42 12.95 1.73
CA VAL A 340 8.47 12.00 1.14
C VAL A 340 9.04 11.40 -0.13
N GLY A 341 9.60 12.21 -1.03
CA GLY A 341 10.21 11.72 -2.27
C GLY A 341 11.35 10.74 -2.01
N GLY A 342 12.25 11.08 -1.07
CA GLY A 342 13.34 10.21 -0.64
C GLY A 342 12.85 8.89 -0.04
N THR A 343 11.81 8.94 0.80
CA THR A 343 11.21 7.74 1.38
C THR A 343 10.56 6.84 0.33
N LEU A 344 9.88 7.39 -0.67
CA LEU A 344 9.29 6.62 -1.76
C LEU A 344 10.38 5.99 -2.66
N ILE A 345 11.43 6.74 -3.01
CA ILE A 345 12.59 6.19 -3.76
C ILE A 345 13.24 5.04 -2.98
N TYR A 346 13.41 5.23 -1.67
CA TYR A 346 13.93 4.19 -0.78
C TYR A 346 13.04 2.95 -0.78
N ALA A 347 11.71 3.12 -0.73
CA ALA A 347 10.74 2.02 -0.79
C ALA A 347 10.87 1.22 -2.09
N LEU A 348 11.00 1.90 -3.24
CA LEU A 348 11.19 1.26 -4.55
C LEU A 348 12.45 0.38 -4.56
N TRP A 349 13.59 0.92 -4.10
CA TRP A 349 14.85 0.18 -4.07
C TRP A 349 14.82 -0.97 -3.07
N LEU A 350 14.13 -0.79 -1.94
CA LEU A 350 13.95 -1.86 -0.96
C LEU A 350 13.06 -2.98 -1.51
N GLY A 351 12.00 -2.65 -2.25
CA GLY A 351 11.16 -3.61 -2.97
C GLY A 351 11.96 -4.41 -3.99
N ARG A 352 12.84 -3.75 -4.78
CA ARG A 352 13.74 -4.42 -5.73
C ARG A 352 14.72 -5.37 -5.05
N LEU A 353 15.28 -4.97 -3.91
CA LEU A 353 16.12 -5.84 -3.11
C LEU A 353 15.33 -7.06 -2.60
N SER A 354 14.11 -6.85 -2.12
CA SER A 354 13.22 -7.92 -1.68
C SER A 354 12.89 -8.90 -2.80
N TRP A 355 12.65 -8.40 -4.02
CA TRP A 355 12.43 -9.22 -5.22
C TRP A 355 13.63 -10.13 -5.51
N GLU A 356 14.86 -9.58 -5.54
CA GLU A 356 16.09 -10.36 -5.78
C GLU A 356 16.29 -11.47 -4.73
N ILE A 357 15.98 -11.18 -3.46
CA ILE A 357 16.04 -12.15 -2.37
C ILE A 357 15.02 -13.26 -2.60
N ALA A 358 13.79 -12.92 -2.98
CA ALA A 358 12.72 -13.88 -3.26
C ALA A 358 13.07 -14.80 -4.43
N VAL A 359 13.56 -14.26 -5.55
CA VAL A 359 13.99 -15.02 -6.74
C VAL A 359 15.08 -16.02 -6.39
N ARG A 360 16.11 -15.58 -5.65
CA ARG A 360 17.20 -16.46 -5.22
C ARG A 360 16.71 -17.56 -4.29
N THR A 361 15.83 -17.22 -3.36
CA THR A 361 15.28 -18.19 -2.40
C THR A 361 14.42 -19.25 -3.09
N SER A 362 13.67 -18.90 -4.13
CA SER A 362 12.97 -19.91 -4.94
C SER A 362 13.93 -20.81 -5.71
N ALA A 363 14.99 -20.25 -6.32
CA ALA A 363 15.97 -21.06 -7.04
C ALA A 363 16.67 -22.08 -6.12
N ASP A 364 17.07 -21.66 -4.92
CA ASP A 364 17.70 -22.57 -3.94
C ASP A 364 16.73 -23.70 -3.49
N ARG A 365 15.41 -23.48 -3.49
CA ARG A 365 14.39 -24.51 -3.15
C ARG A 365 14.12 -25.51 -4.27
N GLU A 366 14.38 -25.14 -5.52
CA GLU A 366 14.24 -26.05 -6.66
C GLU A 366 15.44 -26.99 -6.82
N GLU A 367 16.59 -26.62 -6.24
CA GLU A 367 17.81 -27.44 -6.22
C GLU A 367 17.85 -28.48 -5.08
N GLU A 368 17.03 -28.31 -4.03
CA GLU A 368 16.85 -29.25 -2.89
C GLU A 368 15.84 -30.36 -3.21
#